data_AF-W6MHD8-F1
#
_entry.id   AF-W6MHD8-F1
#
_cell.length_a   1.000
_cell.length_b   1.000
_cell.length_c   1.000
_cell.angle_alpha   90.00
_cell.angle_beta   90.00
_cell.angle_gamma   90.00
#
_symmetry.space_group_name_H-M   'P 1'
#
loop_
_entity.id
_entity.type
_entity.pdbx_description
1 polymer ?
#
loop_
_entity_poly.entity_id
_entity_poly.type
_entity_poly.pdbx_seq_one_letter_code
_entity_poly.pdbx_strand_id
1 'polypeptide(L)' 'MYYVGIDTDKKFNVPGFWPDPATLNKIPKEKYEIQAELARMKEARIEKRKRLEEKAKALGIDLDDEE' A
#
# COMPACT_ATOMS: atom_id res chain seq x y z
N MET A 1 28.34 -25.68 4.20
CA MET A 1 28.32 -24.44 3.40
C MET A 1 28.09 -24.84 1.95
N TYR A 2 26.97 -24.46 1.33
CA TYR A 2 26.79 -24.74 -0.10
C TYR A 2 27.61 -23.72 -0.89
N TYR A 3 28.60 -24.19 -1.66
CA TYR A 3 29.30 -23.33 -2.62
C TYR A 3 28.43 -23.18 -3.86
N VAL A 4 27.74 -22.06 -3.94
CA VAL A 4 26.90 -21.68 -5.05
C VAL A 4 27.75 -20.69 -5.83
N GLY A 5 28.38 -21.16 -6.91
CA GLY A 5 29.18 -20.30 -7.79
C GLY A 5 28.31 -19.26 -8.50
N ILE A 6 28.53 -19.04 -9.79
CA ILE A 6 27.80 -18.00 -10.55
C ILE A 6 26.32 -18.33 -10.85
N ASP A 7 25.91 -19.60 -10.75
CA ASP A 7 24.54 -20.06 -11.07
C ASP A 7 23.59 -20.02 -9.86
N THR A 8 23.56 -18.90 -9.14
CA THR A 8 22.67 -18.72 -7.98
C THR A 8 21.20 -18.70 -8.38
N ASP A 9 20.87 -18.05 -9.49
CA ASP A 9 19.51 -17.93 -10.00
C ASP A 9 18.88 -19.31 -10.24
N LYS A 10 19.54 -20.18 -10.99
CA LYS A 10 19.04 -21.54 -11.25
C LYS A 10 18.92 -22.40 -9.98
N LYS A 11 19.83 -22.23 -9.02
CA LYS A 11 19.90 -23.08 -7.81
C LYS A 11 18.97 -22.64 -6.69
N PHE A 12 18.60 -21.37 -6.66
CA PHE A 12 17.69 -20.80 -5.66
C PHE A 12 16.34 -20.34 -6.22
N ASN A 13 16.08 -20.54 -7.51
CA ASN A 13 14.76 -20.29 -8.07
C ASN A 13 13.74 -21.27 -7.47
N VAL A 14 12.87 -20.73 -6.61
CA VAL A 14 11.73 -21.47 -6.07
C VAL A 14 10.55 -21.24 -7.03
N PRO A 15 10.00 -22.30 -7.66
CA PRO A 15 8.82 -22.16 -8.50
C PRO A 15 7.68 -21.50 -7.72
N GLY A 16 7.11 -20.42 -8.27
CA GLY A 16 6.03 -19.67 -7.60
C GLY A 16 6.49 -18.80 -6.43
N PHE A 17 7.78 -18.45 -6.35
CA PHE A 17 8.29 -17.50 -5.35
C PHE A 17 7.56 -16.14 -5.42
N TRP A 18 7.30 -15.67 -6.64
CA TRP A 18 6.56 -14.43 -6.87
C TRP A 18 5.06 -14.70 -6.94
N PRO A 19 4.22 -13.84 -6.35
CA PRO A 19 2.77 -13.90 -6.54
C PRO A 19 2.42 -13.85 -8.03
N ASP A 20 1.41 -14.62 -8.42
CA ASP A 20 0.90 -14.60 -9.79
C ASP A 20 0.51 -13.16 -10.18
N PRO A 21 1.01 -12.62 -11.30
CA PRO A 21 0.65 -11.29 -11.78
C PRO A 21 -0.85 -11.04 -11.90
N ALA A 22 -1.66 -12.09 -12.13
CA ALA A 22 -3.11 -11.96 -12.16
C ALA A 22 -3.74 -11.67 -10.78
N THR A 23 -3.04 -12.05 -9.70
CA THR A 23 -3.45 -11.82 -8.31
C THR A 23 -3.03 -10.43 -7.81
N LEU A 24 -2.14 -9.74 -8.52
CA LEU A 24 -1.69 -8.41 -8.14
C LEU A 24 -2.75 -7.34 -8.44
N ASN A 25 -2.69 -6.26 -7.66
CA ASN A 25 -3.49 -5.06 -7.93
C ASN A 25 -3.12 -4.50 -9.31
N LYS A 26 -4.14 -4.32 -10.16
CA LYS A 26 -3.96 -3.77 -11.50
C LYS A 26 -4.05 -2.25 -11.45
N ILE A 27 -3.07 -1.59 -12.04
CA ILE A 27 -3.06 -0.13 -12.16
C ILE A 27 -4.06 0.27 -13.26
N PRO A 28 -5.02 1.18 -12.99
CA PRO A 28 -5.92 1.69 -14.01
C PRO A 28 -5.12 2.42 -15.09
N LYS A 29 -5.43 2.15 -16.36
CA LYS A 29 -4.69 2.74 -17.51
C LYS A 29 -5.49 3.82 -18.20
N GLU A 30 -6.81 3.72 -18.17
CA GLU A 30 -7.68 4.67 -18.83
C GLU A 30 -7.96 5.90 -17.96
N LYS A 31 -8.12 7.06 -18.59
CA LYS A 31 -8.29 8.34 -17.88
C LYS A 31 -9.51 8.36 -16.96
N TYR A 32 -10.62 7.76 -17.38
CA TYR A 32 -11.86 7.72 -16.59
C TYR A 32 -11.72 6.81 -15.36
N GLU A 33 -11.01 5.67 -15.49
CA GLU A 33 -10.72 4.77 -14.39
C GLU A 33 -9.85 5.45 -13.34
N ILE A 34 -8.82 6.18 -13.78
CA ILE A 34 -7.93 6.95 -12.90
C ILE A 34 -8.73 8.01 -12.13
N GLN A 35 -9.66 8.71 -12.79
CA GLN A 35 -10.49 9.71 -12.12
C GLN A 35 -11.40 9.10 -11.06
N ALA A 36 -12.03 7.95 -11.35
CA ALA A 36 -12.86 7.23 -10.40
C ALA A 36 -12.06 6.74 -9.18
N GLU A 37 -10.89 6.16 -9.42
CA GLU A 37 -10.00 5.69 -8.35
C GLU A 37 -9.53 6.85 -7.46
N LEU A 38 -9.20 7.99 -8.06
CA LEU A 38 -8.77 9.19 -7.34
C LEU A 38 -9.90 9.81 -6.50
N ALA A 39 -11.15 9.76 -6.98
CA ALA A 39 -12.32 10.15 -6.18
C ALA A 39 -12.48 9.22 -4.96
N ARG A 40 -12.42 7.89 -5.17
CA ARG A 40 -12.47 6.89 -4.10
C ARG A 40 -11.38 7.11 -3.04
N MET A 41 -10.16 7.41 -3.48
CA MET A 41 -9.03 7.69 -2.58
C MET A 41 -9.24 8.96 -1.76
N LYS A 42 -9.83 10.01 -2.34
CA LYS A 42 -10.14 11.26 -1.62
C LYS A 42 -11.18 11.01 -0.53
N GLU A 43 -12.25 10.28 -0.83
CA GLU A 43 -13.30 9.92 0.13
C GLU A 43 -12.72 9.13 1.31
N ALA A 44 -11.96 8.06 1.03
CA ALA A 44 -11.30 7.26 2.06
C ALA A 44 -10.34 8.08 2.93
N ARG A 45 -9.65 9.06 2.33
CA ARG A 45 -8.75 9.97 3.08
C ARG A 45 -9.53 10.88 4.02
N ILE A 46 -10.65 11.44 3.58
CA ILE A 46 -11.50 12.32 4.39
C ILE A 46 -12.09 11.52 5.56
N GLU A 47 -12.60 10.32 5.30
CA GLU A 47 -13.15 9.44 6.34
C GLU A 47 -12.06 9.06 7.36
N LYS A 48 -10.87 8.65 6.88
CA LYS A 48 -9.74 8.34 7.75
C LYS A 48 -9.35 9.55 8.62
N ARG A 49 -9.31 10.75 8.04
CA ARG A 49 -9.01 11.99 8.77
C ARG A 49 -10.05 12.24 9.86
N LYS A 50 -11.34 12.20 9.53
CA LYS A 50 -12.43 12.38 10.50
C LYS A 50 -12.33 11.37 11.65
N ARG A 51 -12.08 10.10 11.35
CA ARG A 51 -11.88 9.06 12.36
C ARG A 51 -10.67 9.32 13.26
N LEU A 52 -9.60 9.89 12.71
CA LEU A 52 -8.41 10.25 13.48
C LEU A 52 -8.65 11.48 14.36
N GLU A 53 -9.35 12.49 13.87
CA GLU A 53 -9.76 13.68 14.64
C GLU A 53 -10.68 13.30 15.81
N GLU A 54 -11.67 12.43 15.58
CA GLU A 54 -12.54 11.90 16.64
C GLU A 54 -11.75 11.15 17.71
N LYS A 55 -10.78 10.33 17.30
CA LYS A 55 -9.89 9.61 18.21
C LYS A 55 -8.96 10.53 18.99
N ALA A 56 -8.40 11.55 18.35
CA ALA A 56 -7.54 12.54 18.99
C ALA A 56 -8.32 13.31 20.07
N LYS A 57 -9.54 13.75 19.74
CA LYS A 57 -10.45 14.40 20.69
C LYS A 57 -10.81 13.49 21.87
N ALA A 58 -11.08 12.21 21.60
CA ALA A 58 -11.36 11.23 22.66
C ALA A 58 -10.16 10.99 23.59
N LEU A 59 -8.94 11.11 23.07
CA LEU A 59 -7.69 10.96 23.82
C LEU A 59 -7.22 12.26 24.49
N GLY A 60 -7.89 13.40 24.26
CA GLY A 60 -7.53 14.69 24.85
C GLY A 60 -6.18 15.22 24.35
N ILE A 61 -5.74 14.81 23.16
CA ILE A 61 -4.52 15.32 22.53
C ILE A 61 -4.91 16.57 21.75
N ASP A 62 -4.68 17.75 22.32
CA ASP A 62 -4.72 19.00 21.58
C ASP A 62 -3.41 19.12 20.78
N LEU A 63 -3.52 19.23 19.45
CA LEU A 63 -2.39 19.33 18.53
C LEU A 63 -1.72 20.73 18.56
N ASP A 64 -2.15 21.61 19.47
CA ASP A 64 -1.66 22.98 19.64
C ASP A 64 -0.49 23.08 20.65
N ASP A 65 -0.03 21.96 21.25
CA ASP A 65 1.06 21.95 22.24
C ASP A 65 2.49 22.00 21.63
N GLU A 66 2.63 22.05 20.30
CA GLU A 66 3.91 22.08 19.59
C GLU A 66 4.00 23.31 18.65
N GLU A 67 3.97 24.52 19.24
CA GLU A 67 4.33 25.79 18.56
C GLU A 67 5.85 26.05 18.61
#